data_AF-B2JJ59-F1
#
_entry.id   AF-B2JJ59-F1
#
_cell.length_a   1.000
_cell.length_b   1.000
_cell.length_c   1.000
_cell.angle_alpha   90.00
_cell.angle_beta   90.00
_cell.angle_gamma   90.00
#
_symmetry.space_group_name_H-M   'P 1'
#
loop_
_entity.id
_entity.type
_entity.pdbx_description
1 polymer ?
#
loop_
_entity_poly.entity_id
_entity_poly.type
_entity_poly.pdbx_seq_one_letter_code
_entity_poly.pdbx_strand_id
1 'polypeptide(L)'
;MNDSLTRALDLTRALEDAVSQQDWPRASAIVEERSPLLMSLGPQQTPDALEKIRAIQQIDAGITVQARAGMDRLSERHGDALRRIKSVSLYHTTGML
;
A
#
# COMPACT_ATOMS: atom_id res chain seq x y z
N MET A 1 -9.74 17.10 1.45
CA MET A 1 -9.21 15.99 2.29
C MET A 1 -9.93 14.67 2.01
N ASN A 2 -11.27 14.63 1.95
CA ASN A 2 -11.98 13.37 1.71
C ASN A 2 -11.68 12.75 0.33
N ASP A 3 -11.49 13.58 -0.70
CA ASP A 3 -11.20 13.11 -2.06
C ASP A 3 -9.81 12.47 -2.19
N SER A 4 -8.78 13.04 -1.55
CA SER A 4 -7.41 12.48 -1.54
C SER A 4 -7.37 11.11 -0.87
N LEU A 5 -8.11 10.95 0.23
CA LEU A 5 -8.17 9.69 0.96
C LEU A 5 -9.04 8.64 0.25
N THR A 6 -10.11 9.07 -0.40
CA THR A 6 -10.92 8.21 -1.27
C THR A 6 -10.07 7.69 -2.43
N ARG A 7 -9.32 8.57 -3.10
CA ARG A 7 -8.37 8.17 -4.15
C ARG A 7 -7.30 7.21 -3.63
N ALA A 8 -6.76 7.46 -2.44
CA ALA A 8 -5.78 6.57 -1.82
C ALA A 8 -6.36 5.18 -1.53
N LEU A 9 -7.63 5.09 -1.11
CA LEU A 9 -8.31 3.81 -0.90
C LEU A 9 -8.53 3.06 -2.24
N ASP A 10 -8.94 3.77 -3.30
CA ASP A 10 -9.11 3.16 -4.62
C ASP A 10 -7.78 2.63 -5.18
N LEU A 11 -6.69 3.41 -5.04
CA LEU A 11 -5.35 2.97 -5.41
C LEU A 11 -4.91 1.76 -4.57
N THR A 12 -5.30 1.70 -3.30
CA THR A 12 -4.98 0.56 -2.43
C THR A 12 -5.66 -0.73 -2.89
N ARG A 13 -6.92 -0.66 -3.32
CA ARG A 13 -7.62 -1.81 -3.93
C ARG A 13 -6.98 -2.23 -5.26
N ALA A 14 -6.63 -1.26 -6.10
CA ALA A 14 -5.94 -1.56 -7.35
C ALA A 14 -4.54 -2.18 -7.13
N LEU A 15 -3.86 -1.82 -6.04
CA LEU A 15 -2.60 -2.42 -5.64
C LEU A 15 -2.79 -3.89 -5.23
N GLU A 16 -3.82 -4.20 -4.44
CA GLU A 16 -4.17 -5.58 -4.07
C GLU A 16 -4.41 -6.44 -5.31
N ASP A 17 -5.19 -5.93 -6.27
CA ASP A 17 -5.43 -6.61 -7.54
C ASP A 17 -4.13 -6.85 -8.32
N ALA A 18 -3.24 -5.85 -8.41
CA ALA A 18 -1.96 -5.98 -9.11
C ALA A 18 -1.04 -7.00 -8.44
N VAL A 19 -0.98 -7.02 -7.10
CA VAL A 19 -0.17 -7.97 -6.32
C VAL A 19 -0.71 -9.39 -6.47
N SER A 20 -2.03 -9.58 -6.45
CA SER A 20 -2.65 -10.89 -6.66
C SER A 20 -2.33 -11.48 -8.03
N GLN A 21 -2.20 -10.63 -9.05
CA GLN A 21 -1.84 -10.98 -10.42
C GLN A 21 -0.32 -11.04 -10.66
N GLN A 22 0.51 -10.77 -9.64
CA GLN A 22 1.96 -10.66 -9.75
C GLN A 22 2.43 -9.59 -10.76
N ASP A 23 1.60 -8.58 -11.03
CA ASP A 23 1.91 -7.45 -11.90
C ASP A 23 2.74 -6.41 -11.12
N TRP A 24 4.01 -6.76 -10.87
CA TRP A 24 4.91 -5.95 -10.06
C TRP A 24 5.22 -4.56 -10.64
N PRO A 25 5.36 -4.37 -11.98
CA PRO A 25 5.51 -3.04 -12.55
C PRO A 25 4.31 -2.14 -12.27
N ARG A 26 3.09 -2.65 -12.45
CA ARG A 26 1.87 -1.89 -12.13
C ARG A 26 1.75 -1.62 -10.63
N ALA A 27 2.05 -2.61 -9.79
CA ALA A 27 2.07 -2.43 -8.35
C ALA A 27 3.03 -1.31 -7.92
N SER A 28 4.22 -1.25 -8.52
CA SER A 28 5.19 -0.17 -8.27
C SER A 28 4.65 1.21 -8.65
N ALA A 29 4.03 1.35 -9.83
CA ALA A 29 3.46 2.62 -10.28
C ALA A 29 2.31 3.11 -9.37
N ILE A 30 1.44 2.19 -8.94
CA ILE A 30 0.35 2.51 -8.02
C ILE A 30 0.89 3.00 -6.67
N VAL A 31 1.96 2.38 -6.16
CA VAL A 31 2.60 2.81 -4.92
C VAL A 31 3.14 4.23 -5.04
N GLU A 32 3.82 4.56 -6.15
CA GLU A 32 4.37 5.89 -6.40
C GLU A 32 3.27 6.97 -6.47
N GLU A 33 2.13 6.66 -7.11
CA GLU A 33 0.98 7.58 -7.18
C GLU A 33 0.29 7.75 -5.81
N ARG A 34 0.19 6.68 -5.02
CA ARG A 34 -0.52 6.68 -3.74
C ARG A 34 0.24 7.39 -2.63
N SER A 35 1.57 7.28 -2.60
CA SER A 35 2.43 7.82 -1.54
C SER A 35 2.17 9.30 -1.19
N PRO A 36 2.17 10.26 -2.13
CA PRO A 36 1.95 11.66 -1.79
C PRO A 36 0.56 11.94 -1.21
N LEU A 37 -0.46 11.17 -1.59
CA LEU A 37 -1.83 11.32 -1.06
C LEU A 37 -1.88 10.99 0.43
N LEU A 38 -1.19 9.91 0.83
CA LEU A 38 -1.10 9.50 2.23
C LEU A 38 -0.20 10.43 3.05
N MET A 39 0.90 10.93 2.46
CA MET A 39 1.80 11.88 3.14
C MET A 39 1.16 13.27 3.35
N SER A 40 0.14 13.62 2.57
CA SER A 40 -0.61 14.87 2.72
C SER A 40 -1.65 14.86 3.85
N LEU A 41 -1.84 13.72 4.53
CA LEU A 41 -2.82 13.60 5.61
C LEU A 41 -2.37 14.40 6.83
N GLY A 42 -3.24 15.29 7.31
CA GLY A 42 -3.04 16.02 8.56
C GLY A 42 -3.29 15.15 9.81
N PRO A 43 -2.86 15.58 11.00
CA PRO A 43 -3.03 14.83 12.24
C PRO A 43 -4.48 14.75 12.74
N GLN A 44 -5.34 15.69 12.33
CA GLN A 44 -6.76 15.72 12.70
C GLN A 44 -7.58 15.15 11.54
N GLN A 45 -8.30 14.07 11.81
CA GLN A 45 -9.13 13.36 10.84
C GLN A 45 -10.57 13.27 11.34
N THR A 46 -11.51 13.43 10.41
CA THR A 46 -12.93 13.16 10.69
C THR A 46 -13.17 11.66 10.92
N PRO A 47 -14.25 11.24 11.60
CA PRO A 47 -14.58 9.83 11.78
C PRO A 47 -14.63 9.01 10.47
N ASP A 48 -15.24 9.53 9.41
CA ASP A 48 -15.29 8.90 8.07
C ASP A 48 -13.89 8.72 7.46
N ALA A 49 -13.02 9.72 7.62
CA ALA A 49 -11.64 9.60 7.18
C ALA A 49 -10.88 8.52 7.98
N LEU A 50 -11.12 8.40 9.28
CA LEU A 50 -10.52 7.34 10.09
C LEU A 50 -10.99 5.94 9.67
N GLU A 51 -12.24 5.77 9.25
CA GLU A 51 -12.73 4.51 8.70
C GLU A 51 -12.00 4.12 7.41
N LYS A 52 -11.82 5.07 6.51
CA LYS A 52 -11.05 4.86 5.26
C LYS A 52 -9.58 4.53 5.55
N ILE A 53 -8.96 5.22 6.51
CA ILE A 53 -7.57 4.92 6.93
C ILE A 53 -7.47 3.49 7.46
N ARG A 54 -8.41 3.03 8.29
CA ARG A 54 -8.43 1.64 8.78
C ARG A 54 -8.58 0.64 7.63
N ALA A 55 -9.44 0.91 6.66
CA ALA A 55 -9.59 0.05 5.49
C ALA A 55 -8.30 -0.05 4.68
N ILE A 56 -7.61 1.07 4.45
CA ILE A 56 -6.30 1.10 3.77
C ILE A 56 -5.28 0.24 4.53
N GLN A 57 -5.19 0.40 5.86
CA GLN A 57 -4.27 -0.37 6.70
C GLN A 57 -4.54 -1.88 6.65
N GLN A 58 -5.82 -2.28 6.65
CA GLN A 58 -6.20 -3.69 6.55
C GLN A 58 -5.78 -4.31 5.22
N ILE A 59 -6.02 -3.60 4.11
CA ILE A 59 -5.64 -4.07 2.78
C ILE A 59 -4.11 -4.11 2.63
N ASP A 60 -3.39 -3.08 3.11
CA ASP A 60 -1.91 -3.05 3.07
C ASP A 60 -1.28 -4.21 3.87
N ALA A 61 -1.90 -4.62 4.98
CA ALA A 61 -1.48 -5.81 5.72
C ALA A 61 -1.64 -7.09 4.88
N GLY A 62 -2.77 -7.24 4.18
CA GLY A 62 -3.02 -8.34 3.25
C GLY A 62 -2.02 -8.38 2.08
N ILE A 63 -1.80 -7.22 1.45
CA ILE A 63 -0.79 -7.04 0.39
C ILE A 63 0.60 -7.45 0.89
N THR A 64 0.98 -7.08 2.12
CA THR A 64 2.29 -7.43 2.68
C THR A 64 2.47 -8.94 2.81
N VAL A 65 1.43 -9.67 3.24
CA VAL A 65 1.44 -11.13 3.33
C VAL A 65 1.56 -11.76 1.94
N GLN A 66 0.76 -11.29 0.97
CA GLN A 66 0.79 -11.80 -0.41
C GLN A 66 2.12 -11.53 -1.10
N ALA A 67 2.64 -10.31 -0.98
CA ALA A 67 3.93 -9.92 -1.54
C ALA A 67 5.07 -10.72 -0.90
N ARG A 68 4.98 -11.08 0.39
CA ARG A 68 5.97 -11.97 1.04
C ARG A 68 5.92 -13.39 0.49
N ALA A 69 4.73 -13.97 0.35
CA ALA A 69 4.57 -15.28 -0.29
C ALA A 69 5.07 -15.25 -1.76
N GLY A 70 4.87 -14.13 -2.47
CA GLY A 70 5.44 -13.87 -3.78
C GLY A 70 6.97 -13.77 -3.76
N MET A 71 7.54 -13.02 -2.81
CA MET A 71 9.00 -12.90 -2.60
C MET A 71 9.66 -14.22 -2.29
N ASP A 72 9.05 -15.11 -1.52
CA ASP A 72 9.65 -16.41 -1.22
C ASP A 72 9.75 -17.24 -2.52
N ARG A 73 8.70 -17.24 -3.35
CA ARG A 73 8.68 -17.89 -4.68
C ARG A 73 9.55 -17.21 -5.74
N LEU A 74 9.79 -15.91 -5.59
CA LEU A 74 10.56 -15.09 -6.52
C LEU A 74 12.02 -14.92 -6.05
N SER A 75 12.38 -15.13 -4.80
CA SER A 75 13.80 -15.21 -4.37
C SER A 75 14.42 -16.50 -4.88
N GLU A 76 13.60 -17.51 -5.14
CA GLU A 76 13.95 -18.63 -6.02
C GLU A 76 14.17 -18.20 -7.50
N ARG A 77 13.76 -16.98 -7.92
CA ARG A 77 13.63 -16.54 -9.34
C ARG A 77 13.89 -15.03 -9.72
N HIS A 78 14.46 -14.14 -8.88
CA HIS A 78 14.83 -12.67 -9.04
C HIS A 78 13.93 -11.56 -8.39
N GLY A 79 14.46 -10.63 -7.57
CA GLY A 79 13.69 -9.90 -6.52
C GLY A 79 13.65 -8.35 -6.42
N ASP A 80 13.81 -7.57 -7.50
CA ASP A 80 13.96 -6.10 -7.37
C ASP A 80 12.66 -5.30 -7.17
N ALA A 81 11.59 -5.64 -7.88
CA ALA A 81 10.31 -4.90 -7.80
C ALA A 81 9.63 -5.04 -6.42
N LEU A 82 9.89 -6.15 -5.72
CA LEU A 82 9.28 -6.46 -4.42
C LEU A 82 9.85 -5.63 -3.26
N ARG A 83 11.09 -5.14 -3.37
CA ARG A 83 11.70 -4.29 -2.33
C ARG A 83 10.97 -2.96 -2.17
N ARG A 84 10.43 -2.39 -3.26
CA ARG A 84 9.65 -1.14 -3.23
C ARG A 84 8.36 -1.28 -2.43
N ILE A 85 7.64 -2.40 -2.58
CA ILE A 85 6.40 -2.66 -1.82
C ILE A 85 6.70 -2.75 -0.32
N LYS A 86 7.77 -3.46 0.07
CA LYS A 86 8.19 -3.60 1.48
C LYS A 86 8.53 -2.24 2.12
N SER A 87 9.18 -1.35 1.39
CA SER A 87 9.58 -0.03 1.91
C SER A 87 8.39 0.82 2.33
N VAL A 88 7.25 0.72 1.63
CA VAL A 88 6.06 1.54 1.93
C VAL A 88 5.27 1.03 3.14
N SER A 89 5.18 -0.29 3.31
CA SER A 89 4.56 -0.91 4.51
C SER A 89 5.31 -0.53 5.81
N LEU A 90 6.64 -0.43 5.75
CA LEU A 90 7.49 0.00 6.89
C LEU A 90 7.27 1.46 7.32
N TYR A 91 6.88 2.35 6.40
CA TYR A 91 6.53 3.73 6.76
C TYR A 91 5.27 3.79 7.63
N HIS A 92 4.33 2.86 7.45
CA HIS A 92 3.12 2.79 8.27
C HIS A 92 3.37 2.21 9.68
N THR A 93 4.39 1.37 9.85
CA THR A 93 4.71 0.79 11.17
C THR A 93 5.46 1.76 12.09
N THR A 94 6.18 2.72 11.51
CA THR A 94 7.00 3.67 12.28
C THR A 94 6.29 5.01 12.56
N GLY A 95 5.11 5.26 11.98
CA GLY A 95 4.34 6.50 12.17
C GLY A 95 3.59 6.63 13.51
N MET A 96 3.89 5.79 14.50
CA MET A 96 3.30 5.79 15.84
C MET A 96 4.37 5.72 16.94
N LEU A 97 5.37 6.60 16.86
CA LEU A 97 6.19 7.00 18.00
C LEU A 97 6.25 8.53 18.07
#